data_AF-A0A109UGE2-F1
#
_entry.id   AF-A0A109UGE2-F1
#
_cell.length_a   1.000
_cell.length_b   1.000
_cell.length_c   1.000
_cell.angle_alpha   90.00
_cell.angle_beta   90.00
_cell.angle_gamma   90.00
#
_symmetry.space_group_name_H-M   'P 1'
#
loop_
_entity.id
_entity.type
_entity.pdbx_description
1 polymer ?
#
loop_
_entity_poly.entity_id
_entity_poly.type
_entity_poly.pdbx_seq_one_letter_code
_entity_poly.pdbx_strand_id
1 'polypeptide(L)'
;MSQKDYYKTLGVARDATQDQIKKAYRKMAQKYHPDVNKAPEAEAIMKEVNVAYDVLSDPNKKAQYDQFGSSGPNYGGYQQRPGGNGQQYTGGYSSFEDLFAEMLRQQQARQYQQTQYRRTTNQRPTTLGGLIFRMLYAMFVLQIILNILSFFFRLI
;
A
#
# COMPACT_ATOMS: atom_id res chain seq x y z
N MET A 1 7.79 33.87 -15.82
CA MET A 1 8.19 32.74 -16.69
C MET A 1 9.15 31.85 -15.91
N SER A 2 8.71 30.64 -15.56
CA SER A 2 9.61 29.55 -15.16
C SER A 2 8.85 28.27 -15.45
N GLN A 3 8.76 27.92 -16.73
CA GLN A 3 8.33 26.56 -17.11
C GLN A 3 9.28 25.60 -16.38
N LYS A 4 8.80 24.91 -15.34
CA LYS A 4 9.62 23.94 -14.61
C LYS A 4 9.99 22.82 -15.59
N ASP A 5 11.24 22.80 -16.04
CA ASP A 5 11.82 21.76 -16.89
C ASP A 5 12.09 20.52 -16.02
N TYR A 6 11.14 19.58 -15.96
CA TYR A 6 11.27 18.36 -15.14
C TYR A 6 12.50 17.52 -15.52
N TYR A 7 12.89 17.56 -16.80
CA TYR A 7 14.12 16.95 -17.30
C TYR A 7 15.37 17.56 -16.65
N LYS A 8 15.41 18.89 -16.50
CA LYS A 8 16.52 19.58 -15.81
C LYS A 8 16.52 19.31 -14.32
N THR A 9 15.34 19.25 -13.69
CA THR A 9 15.21 18.90 -12.26
C THR A 9 15.78 17.51 -11.96
N LEU A 10 15.54 16.54 -12.84
CA LEU A 10 16.12 15.19 -12.72
C LEU A 10 17.56 15.09 -13.24
N GLY A 11 18.06 16.12 -13.94
CA GLY A 11 19.38 16.11 -14.58
C GLY A 11 19.48 15.09 -15.72
N VAL A 12 18.38 14.85 -16.43
CA VAL A 12 18.32 13.91 -17.55
C VAL A 12 18.02 14.64 -18.85
N ALA A 13 18.42 14.03 -19.97
CA ALA A 13 18.10 14.55 -21.30
C ALA A 13 16.62 14.33 -21.64
N ARG A 14 16.08 15.10 -22.60
CA ARG A 14 14.65 15.01 -22.99
C ARG A 14 14.28 13.71 -23.70
N ASP A 15 15.27 13.08 -24.30
CA ASP A 15 15.22 11.76 -24.94
C ASP A 15 15.48 10.61 -23.94
N ALA A 16 15.63 10.90 -22.65
CA ALA A 16 15.94 9.90 -21.65
C ALA A 16 14.88 8.80 -21.59
N THR A 17 15.35 7.56 -21.53
CA THR A 17 14.50 6.39 -21.37
C THR A 17 13.94 6.31 -19.95
N GLN A 18 12.86 5.56 -19.76
CA GLN A 18 12.24 5.36 -18.46
C GLN A 18 13.22 4.82 -17.41
N ASP A 19 14.13 3.93 -17.82
CA ASP A 19 15.17 3.40 -16.95
C ASP A 19 16.18 4.47 -16.52
N GLN A 20 16.54 5.40 -17.42
CA GLN A 20 17.43 6.52 -17.11
C GLN A 20 16.76 7.50 -16.14
N ILE A 21 15.49 7.82 -16.35
CA ILE A 21 14.67 8.66 -15.45
C ILE A 21 14.61 8.04 -14.05
N LYS A 22 14.30 6.74 -13.96
CA LYS A 22 14.25 6.00 -12.69
C LYS A 22 15.61 5.88 -12.01
N LYS A 23 16.70 5.79 -12.78
CA LYS A 23 18.07 5.76 -12.23
C LYS A 23 18.48 7.12 -11.70
N ALA A 24 18.15 8.20 -12.40
CA ALA A 24 18.43 9.57 -11.97
C ALA A 24 17.64 9.94 -10.71
N TYR A 25 16.35 9.60 -10.66
CA TYR A 25 15.51 9.76 -9.48
C TYR A 25 16.13 9.10 -8.24
N ARG A 26 16.55 7.82 -8.35
CA ARG A 26 17.18 7.09 -7.25
C ARG A 26 18.46 7.76 -6.73
N LYS A 27 19.28 8.30 -7.64
CA LYS A 27 20.50 9.04 -7.27
C LYS A 27 20.20 10.35 -6.54
N MET A 28 19.23 11.12 -7.03
CA MET A 28 18.81 12.36 -6.38
C MET A 28 18.16 12.08 -5.01
N ALA A 29 17.33 11.05 -4.93
CA ALA A 29 16.66 10.66 -3.71
C ALA A 29 17.65 10.25 -2.60
N GLN A 30 18.73 9.53 -2.95
CA GLN A 30 19.79 9.21 -2.00
C GLN A 30 20.60 10.44 -1.56
N LYS A 31 20.79 11.41 -2.45
CA LYS A 31 21.57 12.64 -2.20
C LYS A 31 20.81 13.66 -1.32
N TYR A 32 19.49 13.71 -1.47
CA TYR A 32 18.61 14.67 -0.77
C TYR A 32 17.69 14.00 0.26
N HIS A 33 17.98 12.74 0.64
CA HIS A 33 17.23 12.06 1.69
C HIS A 33 17.43 12.80 3.03
N PRO A 34 16.37 13.01 3.84
CA PRO A 34 16.48 13.73 5.13
C PRO A 34 17.44 13.07 6.13
N ASP A 35 17.69 11.77 5.99
CA ASP A 35 18.66 11.03 6.81
C ASP A 35 20.12 11.33 6.42
N VAL A 36 20.38 11.67 5.16
CA VAL A 36 21.73 11.91 4.62
C VAL A 36 22.04 13.40 4.54
N ASN A 37 21.05 14.22 4.17
CA ASN A 37 21.19 15.66 3.99
C ASN A 37 20.12 16.40 4.79
N LYS A 38 20.54 17.07 5.86
CA LYS A 38 19.67 17.82 6.77
C LYS A 38 19.52 19.30 6.38
N ALA A 39 19.99 19.69 5.20
CA ALA A 39 19.84 21.06 4.73
C ALA A 39 18.35 21.36 4.48
N PRO A 40 17.85 22.56 4.86
CA PRO A 40 16.46 22.95 4.60
C PRO A 40 16.14 23.00 3.10
N GLU A 41 17.15 23.23 2.26
CA GLU A 41 17.01 23.22 0.80
C GLU A 41 16.84 21.81 0.21
N ALA A 42 17.30 20.76 0.93
CA ALA A 42 17.21 19.39 0.46
C ALA A 42 15.75 18.93 0.34
N GLU A 43 14.89 19.37 1.26
CA GLU A 43 13.46 19.08 1.23
C GLU A 43 12.79 19.72 0.00
N ALA A 44 13.10 20.99 -0.28
CA ALA A 44 12.57 21.69 -1.44
C ALA A 44 13.00 21.01 -2.75
N ILE A 45 14.29 20.67 -2.88
CA ILE A 45 14.82 19.99 -4.07
C ILE A 45 14.20 18.59 -4.23
N MET A 46 14.07 17.84 -3.14
CA MET A 46 13.46 16.50 -3.16
C MET A 46 11.99 16.55 -3.61
N LYS A 47 11.23 17.56 -3.14
CA LYS A 47 9.85 17.78 -3.60
C LYS A 47 9.78 18.00 -5.10
N GLU A 48 10.67 18.81 -5.67
CA GLU A 48 10.71 19.04 -7.13
C GLU A 48 11.10 17.78 -7.91
N VAL A 49 12.06 17.00 -7.40
CA VAL A 49 12.50 15.72 -7.98
C VAL A 49 11.36 14.69 -8.02
N ASN A 50 10.56 14.60 -6.95
CA ASN A 50 9.41 13.71 -6.88
C ASN A 50 8.33 14.06 -7.91
N VAL A 51 7.99 15.35 -8.03
CA VAL A 51 7.02 15.84 -9.03
C VAL A 51 7.50 15.56 -10.45
N ALA A 52 8.78 15.83 -10.72
CA ALA A 52 9.38 15.55 -12.02
C ALA A 52 9.32 14.05 -12.37
N TYR A 53 9.58 13.17 -11.40
CA TYR A 53 9.50 11.73 -11.61
C TYR A 53 8.06 11.26 -11.85
N ASP A 54 7.05 11.78 -11.15
CA ASP A 54 5.65 11.35 -11.38
C ASP A 54 5.17 11.66 -12.80
N VAL A 55 5.57 12.81 -13.36
CA VAL A 55 5.20 13.22 -14.72
C VAL A 55 5.99 12.43 -15.77
N LEU A 56 7.30 12.24 -15.56
CA LEU A 56 8.17 11.64 -16.55
C LEU A 56 8.19 10.10 -16.53
N SER A 57 7.83 9.47 -15.41
CA SER A 57 7.86 8.01 -15.24
C SER A 57 6.75 7.26 -15.98
N ASP A 58 5.60 7.90 -16.22
CA ASP A 58 4.51 7.33 -17.00
C ASP A 58 4.63 7.80 -18.47
N PRO A 59 4.72 6.89 -19.45
CA PRO A 59 4.78 7.25 -20.87
C PRO A 59 3.63 8.15 -21.33
N ASN A 60 2.42 7.97 -20.79
CA ASN A 60 1.25 8.79 -21.14
C ASN A 60 1.37 10.20 -20.57
N LYS A 61 1.77 10.34 -19.29
CA LYS A 61 1.98 11.66 -18.66
C LYS A 61 3.18 12.38 -19.29
N LYS A 62 4.25 11.66 -19.61
CA LYS A 62 5.42 12.18 -20.34
C LYS A 62 5.01 12.68 -21.71
N ALA A 63 4.23 11.91 -22.47
CA ALA A 63 3.74 12.34 -23.78
C ALA A 63 2.86 13.60 -23.69
N GLN A 64 1.99 13.68 -22.68
CA GLN A 64 1.19 14.89 -22.42
C GLN A 64 2.08 16.10 -22.07
N TYR A 65 3.07 15.90 -21.21
CA TYR A 65 4.04 16.94 -20.87
C TYR A 65 4.90 17.37 -22.07
N ASP A 66 5.28 16.42 -22.94
CA ASP A 66 6.06 16.69 -24.14
C ASP A 66 5.22 17.40 -25.22
N GLN A 67 3.91 17.11 -25.32
CA GLN A 67 2.98 17.72 -26.27
C GLN A 67 2.51 19.12 -25.87
N PHE A 68 2.23 19.35 -24.59
CA PHE A 68 1.70 20.63 -24.11
C PHE A 68 2.74 21.48 -23.37
N GLY A 69 3.95 20.95 -23.12
CA GLY A 69 4.98 21.58 -22.29
C GLY A 69 4.54 21.71 -20.82
N SER A 70 5.29 22.48 -20.02
CA SER A 70 4.81 22.96 -18.69
C SER A 70 3.63 23.93 -18.80
N SER A 71 3.17 24.21 -20.02
CA SER A 71 1.97 24.95 -20.40
C SER A 71 0.84 23.98 -20.76
N GLY A 72 0.72 22.86 -20.05
CA GLY A 72 -0.45 21.98 -20.11
C GLY A 72 -1.73 22.79 -19.96
N PRO A 73 -2.76 22.58 -20.79
CA PRO A 73 -4.02 23.30 -20.69
C PRO A 73 -4.52 23.13 -19.27
N ASN A 74 -4.65 24.25 -18.56
CA ASN A 74 -5.23 24.41 -17.23
C ASN A 74 -5.89 23.11 -16.71
N TYR A 75 -5.19 22.34 -15.88
CA TYR A 75 -5.72 21.17 -15.14
C TYR A 75 -6.80 21.59 -14.11
N GLY A 76 -7.55 22.66 -14.38
CA GLY A 76 -8.82 23.03 -13.76
C GLY A 76 -10.04 22.54 -14.57
N GLY A 77 -9.84 21.64 -15.52
CA GLY A 77 -10.89 21.07 -16.37
C GLY A 77 -11.27 19.64 -15.98
N TYR A 78 -11.40 19.33 -14.69
CA TYR A 78 -12.27 18.20 -14.32
C TYR A 78 -13.67 18.57 -14.76
N GLN A 79 -14.11 17.92 -15.83
CA GLN A 79 -15.47 17.91 -16.32
C GLN A 79 -16.41 17.74 -15.12
N GLN A 80 -17.01 18.86 -14.74
CA GLN A 80 -18.03 18.94 -13.71
C GLN A 80 -19.18 18.05 -14.16
N ARG A 81 -19.21 16.83 -13.62
CA ARG A 81 -20.46 16.09 -13.46
C ARG A 81 -21.31 16.91 -12.47
N PRO A 82 -22.48 17.43 -12.87
CA PRO A 82 -23.33 18.15 -11.95
C PRO A 82 -23.98 17.14 -11.00
N GLY A 83 -23.56 17.12 -9.73
CA GLY A 83 -24.26 16.36 -8.68
C GLY A 83 -23.44 15.72 -7.56
N GLY A 84 -22.17 16.07 -7.35
CA GLY A 84 -21.38 15.51 -6.25
C GLY A 84 -20.82 16.59 -5.32
N ASN A 85 -21.27 16.60 -4.06
CA ASN A 85 -20.66 17.34 -2.97
C ASN A 85 -19.14 17.07 -2.93
N GLY A 86 -18.32 18.07 -3.27
CA GLY A 86 -16.87 17.98 -3.29
C GLY A 86 -16.28 19.27 -2.75
N GLN A 87 -15.84 19.21 -1.49
CA GLN A 87 -15.23 20.29 -0.73
C GLN A 87 -14.05 20.95 -1.48
N GLN A 88 -13.89 22.25 -1.21
CA GLN A 88 -12.78 23.11 -1.60
C GLN A 88 -11.44 22.38 -1.81
N TYR A 89 -10.98 22.32 -3.07
CA TYR A 89 -9.60 22.06 -3.41
C TYR A 89 -8.80 23.36 -3.27
N THR A 90 -8.09 23.50 -2.15
CA THR A 90 -6.98 24.46 -2.01
C THR A 90 -5.67 23.78 -2.43
N GLY A 91 -4.81 24.54 -3.09
CA GLY A 91 -3.78 24.06 -3.99
C GLY A 91 -2.68 23.17 -3.41
N GLY A 92 -2.08 22.39 -4.31
CA GLY A 92 -0.63 22.20 -4.36
C GLY A 92 0.00 21.14 -3.46
N TYR A 93 -0.72 20.14 -2.95
CA TYR A 93 -0.10 19.05 -2.17
C TYR A 93 -0.74 17.66 -2.35
N SER A 94 -1.80 17.52 -3.14
CA SER A 94 -2.69 16.35 -3.05
C SER A 94 -2.12 15.09 -3.72
N SER A 95 -1.42 15.17 -4.84
CA SER A 95 -1.16 13.97 -5.66
C SER A 95 -0.06 13.03 -5.14
N PHE A 96 1.00 13.56 -4.52
CA PHE A 96 2.09 12.73 -3.98
C PHE A 96 1.81 12.30 -2.53
N GLU A 97 1.29 13.20 -1.69
CA GLU A 97 0.92 12.89 -0.31
C GLU A 97 -0.18 11.83 -0.26
N ASP A 98 -1.19 11.90 -1.13
CA ASP A 98 -2.28 10.90 -1.15
C ASP A 98 -1.80 9.53 -1.67
N LEU A 99 -0.89 9.49 -2.65
CA LEU A 99 -0.32 8.23 -3.18
C LEU A 99 0.69 7.61 -2.21
N PHE A 100 1.50 8.43 -1.54
CA PHE A 100 2.44 7.98 -0.52
C PHE A 100 1.70 7.55 0.75
N ALA A 101 0.70 8.32 1.18
CA ALA A 101 -0.20 7.94 2.28
C ALA A 101 -0.97 6.67 1.93
N GLU A 102 -1.43 6.49 0.69
CA GLU A 102 -2.07 5.25 0.25
C GLU A 102 -1.10 4.07 0.21
N MET A 103 0.15 4.28 -0.20
CA MET A 103 1.18 3.23 -0.17
C MET A 103 1.58 2.85 1.26
N LEU A 104 1.73 3.84 2.16
CA LEU A 104 1.94 3.59 3.59
C LEU A 104 0.74 2.90 4.21
N ARG A 105 -0.48 3.33 3.86
CA ARG A 105 -1.72 2.66 4.26
C ARG A 105 -1.79 1.25 3.71
N GLN A 106 -1.31 1.00 2.49
CA GLN A 106 -1.27 -0.33 1.89
C GLN A 106 -0.24 -1.23 2.58
N GLN A 107 0.93 -0.70 2.95
CA GLN A 107 1.93 -1.42 3.75
C GLN A 107 1.44 -1.69 5.18
N GLN A 108 0.82 -0.70 5.83
CA GLN A 108 0.20 -0.86 7.15
C GLN A 108 -0.98 -1.83 7.07
N ALA A 109 -1.84 -1.75 6.07
CA ALA A 109 -2.97 -2.67 5.87
C ALA A 109 -2.49 -4.10 5.61
N ARG A 110 -1.38 -4.30 4.89
CA ARG A 110 -0.74 -5.63 4.75
C ARG A 110 -0.26 -6.18 6.10
N GLN A 111 0.26 -5.32 6.99
CA GLN A 111 0.65 -5.71 8.35
C GLN A 111 -0.57 -5.95 9.27
N TYR A 112 -1.63 -5.13 9.17
CA TYR A 112 -2.88 -5.32 9.91
C TYR A 112 -3.63 -6.60 9.48
N GLN A 113 -3.59 -6.96 8.19
CA GLN A 113 -4.18 -8.21 7.69
C GLN A 113 -3.42 -9.46 8.17
N GLN A 114 -2.08 -9.39 8.32
CA GLN A 114 -1.29 -10.51 8.85
C GLN A 114 -1.53 -10.78 10.35
N THR A 115 -1.76 -9.73 11.16
CA THR A 115 -2.05 -9.89 12.59
C THR A 115 -3.46 -10.43 12.85
N GLN A 116 -4.42 -10.16 11.96
CA GLN A 116 -5.80 -10.65 12.10
C GLN A 116 -6.03 -12.07 11.52
N TYR A 117 -5.21 -12.53 10.57
CA TYR A 117 -5.35 -13.90 10.04
C TYR A 117 -4.81 -14.99 10.99
N ARG A 118 -3.97 -14.64 11.98
CA ARG A 118 -3.49 -15.56 13.03
C ARG A 118 -4.44 -15.64 14.25
N ARG A 119 -5.63 -15.03 14.20
CA ARG A 119 -6.65 -15.17 15.26
C ARG A 119 -7.98 -15.76 14.81
N THR A 120 -8.23 -15.98 13.51
CA THR A 120 -9.54 -16.44 13.04
C THR A 120 -9.56 -17.82 12.36
N THR A 121 -8.41 -18.50 12.20
CA THR A 121 -8.39 -19.87 11.64
C THR A 121 -8.48 -20.99 12.68
N ASN A 122 -8.80 -20.67 13.94
CA ASN A 122 -9.05 -21.67 14.99
C ASN A 122 -10.52 -21.74 15.43
N GLN A 123 -11.43 -21.45 14.51
CA GLN A 123 -12.80 -21.95 14.59
C GLN A 123 -13.03 -22.83 13.37
N ARG A 124 -12.61 -24.09 13.47
CA ARG A 124 -13.17 -25.11 12.59
C ARG A 124 -14.68 -25.04 12.79
N PRO A 125 -15.52 -24.94 11.74
CA PRO A 125 -16.93 -25.15 11.94
C PRO A 125 -17.05 -26.55 12.56
N THR A 126 -17.52 -26.60 13.79
CA THR A 126 -17.94 -27.86 14.40
C THR A 126 -19.13 -28.31 13.59
N THR A 127 -18.87 -29.04 12.51
CA THR A 127 -19.93 -29.73 11.78
C THR A 127 -20.63 -30.62 12.81
N LEU A 128 -21.96 -30.60 12.81
CA LEU A 128 -22.78 -31.38 13.75
C LEU A 128 -22.28 -32.83 13.86
N GLY A 129 -21.85 -33.42 12.74
CA GLY A 129 -21.24 -34.76 12.71
C GLY A 129 -19.95 -34.91 13.52
N GLY A 130 -19.07 -33.91 13.53
CA GLY A 130 -17.81 -33.94 14.30
C GLY A 130 -18.01 -33.78 15.81
N LEU A 131 -19.01 -33.00 16.23
CA LEU A 131 -19.42 -32.91 17.64
C LEU A 131 -20.04 -34.23 18.12
N ILE A 132 -20.92 -34.82 17.31
CA ILE A 132 -21.54 -36.12 17.61
C ILE A 132 -20.48 -37.21 17.72
N PHE A 133 -19.53 -37.29 16.79
CA PHE A 133 -18.46 -38.30 16.86
C PHE A 133 -17.59 -38.16 18.12
N ARG A 134 -17.29 -36.92 18.54
CA ARG A 134 -16.53 -36.66 19.77
C ARG A 134 -17.30 -37.01 21.03
N MET A 135 -18.61 -36.71 21.09
CA MET A 135 -19.45 -37.10 22.22
C MET A 135 -19.64 -38.62 22.29
N LEU A 136 -19.87 -39.28 21.15
CA LEU A 136 -20.00 -40.74 21.08
C LEU A 136 -18.71 -41.44 21.49
N TYR A 137 -17.56 -40.95 21.04
CA TYR A 137 -16.27 -41.51 21.46
C TYR A 137 -16.02 -41.29 22.96
N ALA A 138 -16.33 -40.11 23.49
CA ALA A 138 -16.19 -39.83 24.92
C ALA A 138 -17.09 -40.72 25.78
N MET A 139 -18.35 -40.93 25.37
CA MET A 139 -19.26 -41.87 26.04
C MET A 139 -18.77 -43.31 25.96
N PHE A 140 -18.25 -43.74 24.82
CA PHE A 140 -17.72 -45.09 24.64
C PHE A 140 -16.49 -45.34 25.52
N VAL A 141 -15.56 -44.39 25.59
CA VAL A 141 -14.37 -44.48 26.45
C VAL A 141 -14.77 -44.47 27.92
N LEU A 142 -15.72 -43.62 28.33
CA LEU A 142 -16.26 -43.62 29.70
C LEU A 142 -16.88 -44.97 30.06
N GLN A 143 -17.64 -45.57 29.14
CA GLN A 143 -18.26 -46.88 29.35
C GLN A 143 -17.22 -47.99 29.52
N ILE A 144 -16.14 -47.96 28.74
CA ILE A 144 -15.02 -48.90 28.87
C ILE A 144 -14.35 -48.75 30.23
N ILE A 145 -14.06 -47.52 30.65
CA ILE A 145 -13.40 -47.25 31.95
C ILE A 145 -14.28 -47.72 33.11
N LEU A 146 -15.57 -47.39 33.09
CA LEU A 146 -16.51 -47.84 34.13
C LEU A 146 -16.67 -49.36 34.15
N ASN A 147 -16.68 -50.02 32.99
CA ASN A 147 -16.77 -51.47 32.91
C ASN A 147 -15.50 -52.14 33.49
N ILE A 148 -14.31 -51.66 33.12
CA ILE A 148 -13.03 -52.13 33.67
C ILE A 148 -12.99 -51.92 35.19
N LEU A 149 -13.39 -50.73 35.67
CA LEU A 149 -13.41 -50.43 37.10
C LEU A 149 -14.39 -51.36 37.85
N SER A 150 -15.56 -51.64 37.29
CA SER A 150 -16.53 -52.59 37.88
C SER A 150 -16.01 -54.03 37.90
N PHE A 151 -15.23 -54.42 36.88
CA PHE A 151 -14.62 -55.74 36.80
C PHE A 151 -13.52 -55.92 37.86
N PHE A 152 -12.68 -54.91 38.07
CA PHE A 152 -11.67 -54.92 39.13
C PHE A 152 -12.29 -54.96 40.53
N PHE A 153 -13.38 -54.21 40.76
CA PHE A 153 -14.12 -54.27 42.04
C PHE A 153 -14.84 -55.60 42.29
N ARG A 154 -15.06 -56.42 41.26
CA ARG A 154 -15.63 -57.77 41.39
C ARG A 154 -14.57 -58.86 41.58
N LEU A 155 -13.29 -58.55 41.38
CA LEU A 155 -12.17 -59.49 41.46
C LEU A 155 -11.44 -59.44 42.82
N ILE A 156 -11.71 -58.40 43.62
CA ILE A 156 -11.37 -58.27 45.05
C ILE A 156 -12.58 -58.68 45.88
#